data_AF-A0A0D1BSB4-F1
#
_entry.id   AF-A0A0D1BSB4-F1
#
_cell.length_a   1.000
_cell.length_b   1.000
_cell.length_c   1.000
_cell.angle_alpha   90.00
_cell.angle_beta   90.00
_cell.angle_gamma   90.00
#
_symmetry.space_group_name_H-M   'P 1'
#
loop_
_entity.id
_entity.type
_entity.pdbx_description
1 polymer ?
#
loop_
_entity_poly.entity_id
_entity_poly.type
_entity_poly.pdbx_seq_one_letter_code
_entity_poly.pdbx_strand_id
1 'polypeptide(L)'
;MKNTINVNQKIGEVVSIFPGSSRIFNDVKIDYCCGGHGTLGEALKEKRINSDEFIQKLNEEYEKFVESNEEYIDWRKERPVNLMKNIVDTHHDYTKRELKEIDGLLSKILKVHFGHHGEELLKVHRLFGLLKIELEEHLIKEEENLFPLIEEYELTKDENVKKEIDKFIKETEDEHDKAGDILKELEKITRDFKAPEGACTSYKLTYDKIHSLEKDLFIHIYKENSVLFEML
;
A
#
# COMPACT_ATOMS: atom_id res chain seq x y z
N MET A 1 9.95 -12.44 28.36
CA MET A 1 10.26 -11.22 27.59
C MET A 1 9.15 -10.21 27.81
N LYS A 2 9.44 -8.90 27.85
CA LYS A 2 8.37 -7.91 27.71
C LYS A 2 8.00 -7.93 26.24
N ASN A 3 6.80 -8.39 25.89
CA ASN A 3 6.31 -8.32 24.52
C ASN A 3 6.29 -6.84 24.09
N THR A 4 7.21 -6.46 23.20
CA THR A 4 7.32 -5.09 22.68
C THR A 4 6.11 -4.78 21.80
N ILE A 5 5.62 -5.77 21.05
CA ILE A 5 4.38 -5.68 20.29
C ILE A 5 3.21 -6.28 21.06
N ASN A 6 2.08 -5.59 21.18
CA ASN A 6 0.87 -6.09 21.85
C ASN A 6 -0.43 -5.61 21.21
N VAL A 7 -1.56 -6.20 21.62
CA VAL A 7 -2.89 -5.96 21.03
C VAL A 7 -3.39 -4.52 21.11
N ASN A 8 -2.87 -3.71 22.04
CA ASN A 8 -3.33 -2.33 22.22
C ASN A 8 -2.56 -1.32 21.34
N GLN A 9 -1.51 -1.75 20.64
CA GLN A 9 -0.79 -0.86 19.73
C GLN A 9 -1.57 -0.65 18.45
N LYS A 10 -1.42 0.56 17.89
CA LYS A 10 -1.93 0.88 16.57
C LYS A 10 -1.19 0.07 15.51
N ILE A 11 -1.90 -0.37 14.49
CA ILE A 11 -1.32 -1.21 13.43
C ILE A 11 -0.19 -0.47 12.71
N GLY A 12 -0.36 0.82 12.42
CA GLY A 12 0.67 1.63 11.77
C GLY A 12 1.95 1.79 12.61
N GLU A 13 1.83 1.87 13.94
CA GLU A 13 2.99 1.93 14.84
C GLU A 13 3.81 0.64 14.78
N VAL A 14 3.15 -0.51 14.62
CA VAL A 14 3.82 -1.81 14.47
C VAL A 14 4.62 -1.85 13.16
N VAL A 15 4.07 -1.37 12.06
CA VAL A 15 4.79 -1.28 10.77
C VAL A 15 5.99 -0.34 10.87
N SER A 16 5.87 0.74 11.65
CA SER A 16 6.97 1.69 11.82
C SER A 16 8.17 1.10 12.57
N ILE A 17 7.93 0.35 13.65
CA ILE A 17 9.02 -0.25 14.46
C ILE A 17 9.52 -1.57 13.87
N PHE A 18 8.69 -2.24 13.07
CA PHE A 18 9.00 -3.48 12.40
C PHE A 18 8.45 -3.46 10.96
N PRO A 19 9.19 -2.90 9.99
CA PRO A 19 8.73 -2.82 8.60
C PRO A 19 8.34 -4.16 7.99
N GLY A 20 8.99 -5.26 8.41
CA GLY A 20 8.66 -6.62 7.99
C GLY A 20 7.26 -7.10 8.38
N SER A 21 6.60 -6.45 9.35
CA SER A 21 5.22 -6.75 9.72
C SER A 21 4.22 -6.46 8.59
N SER A 22 4.50 -5.52 7.69
CA SER A 22 3.66 -5.24 6.51
C SER A 22 3.39 -6.51 5.69
N ARG A 23 4.42 -7.34 5.45
CA ARG A 23 4.28 -8.62 4.77
C ARG A 23 3.40 -9.60 5.54
N ILE A 24 3.57 -9.66 6.86
CA ILE A 24 2.77 -10.53 7.73
C ILE A 24 1.29 -10.08 7.70
N PHE A 25 1.05 -8.78 7.75
CA PHE A 25 -0.29 -8.19 7.66
C PHE A 25 -0.94 -8.44 6.31
N ASN A 26 -0.20 -8.35 5.20
CA ASN A 26 -0.68 -8.73 3.88
C ASN A 26 -1.13 -10.19 3.83
N ASP A 27 -0.35 -11.11 4.40
CA ASP A 27 -0.68 -12.55 4.40
C ASP A 27 -2.00 -12.86 5.15
N VAL A 28 -2.37 -12.03 6.13
CA VAL A 28 -3.63 -12.16 6.90
C VAL A 28 -4.67 -11.09 6.57
N LYS A 29 -4.41 -10.27 5.54
CA LYS A 29 -5.27 -9.18 5.06
C LYS A 29 -5.64 -8.15 6.12
N ILE A 30 -4.72 -7.83 7.03
CA ILE A 30 -4.88 -6.72 7.98
C ILE A 30 -4.57 -5.42 7.25
N ASP A 31 -5.51 -4.48 7.30
CA ASP A 31 -5.39 -3.16 6.70
C ASP A 31 -4.57 -2.25 7.61
N TYR A 32 -3.31 -2.02 7.23
CA TYR A 32 -2.38 -1.15 7.95
C TYR A 32 -2.16 0.20 7.27
N CYS A 33 -2.68 0.39 6.05
CA CYS A 33 -2.43 1.58 5.23
C CYS A 33 -3.53 2.63 5.41
N CYS A 34 -4.79 2.29 5.18
CA CYS A 34 -5.93 3.16 5.46
C CYS A 34 -6.46 2.95 6.90
N GLY A 35 -6.46 1.69 7.36
CA GLY A 35 -6.92 1.30 8.70
C GLY A 35 -5.87 1.43 9.82
N GLY A 36 -4.70 2.01 9.54
CA GLY A 36 -3.52 1.99 10.41
C GLY A 36 -3.72 2.56 11.83
N HIS A 37 -4.73 3.41 12.03
CA HIS A 37 -5.05 4.02 13.31
C HIS A 37 -5.77 3.08 14.29
N GLY A 38 -6.38 1.99 13.80
CA GLY A 38 -7.03 0.96 14.63
C GLY A 38 -6.01 0.14 15.41
N THR A 39 -6.46 -0.53 16.49
CA THR A 39 -5.58 -1.38 17.28
C THR A 39 -5.39 -2.74 16.63
N LEU A 40 -4.21 -3.36 16.84
CA LEU A 40 -3.93 -4.70 16.33
C LEU A 40 -4.92 -5.74 16.89
N GLY A 41 -5.35 -5.60 18.14
CA GLY A 41 -6.34 -6.49 18.76
C GLY A 41 -7.70 -6.44 18.07
N GLU A 42 -8.17 -5.25 17.69
CA GLU A 42 -9.43 -5.08 16.95
C GLU A 42 -9.35 -5.74 15.58
N ALA A 43 -8.30 -5.47 14.81
CA ALA A 43 -8.11 -6.08 13.49
C ALA A 43 -8.02 -7.61 13.56
N LEU A 44 -7.30 -8.17 14.54
CA LEU A 44 -7.22 -9.62 14.74
C LEU A 44 -8.58 -10.22 15.07
N LYS A 45 -9.38 -9.55 15.91
CA LYS A 45 -10.72 -9.99 16.27
C LYS A 45 -11.66 -9.98 15.06
N GLU A 46 -11.62 -8.94 14.23
CA GLU A 46 -12.41 -8.85 12.99
C GLU A 46 -12.08 -9.99 12.02
N LYS A 47 -10.79 -10.32 11.90
CA LYS A 47 -10.30 -11.44 11.07
C LYS A 47 -10.47 -12.81 11.73
N ARG A 48 -10.97 -12.87 12.97
CA ARG A 48 -11.12 -14.10 13.77
C ARG A 48 -9.80 -14.87 13.95
N ILE A 49 -8.71 -14.13 14.10
CA ILE A 49 -7.36 -14.66 14.34
C ILE A 49 -7.13 -14.75 15.85
N ASN A 50 -6.49 -15.82 16.32
CA ASN A 50 -6.09 -15.95 17.72
C ASN A 50 -5.02 -14.90 18.04
N SER A 51 -5.38 -13.93 18.89
CA SER A 51 -4.50 -12.82 19.23
C SER A 51 -3.22 -13.26 19.93
N ASP A 52 -3.29 -14.23 20.85
CA ASP A 52 -2.12 -14.65 21.62
C ASP A 52 -1.08 -15.33 20.72
N GLU A 53 -1.52 -16.27 19.87
CA GLU A 53 -0.65 -16.97 18.92
C GLU A 53 -0.05 -16.01 17.88
N PHE A 54 -0.85 -15.08 17.36
CA PHE A 54 -0.39 -14.11 16.37
C PHE A 54 0.63 -13.13 16.96
N ILE A 55 0.35 -12.58 18.15
CA ILE A 55 1.25 -11.65 18.84
C ILE A 55 2.57 -12.35 19.20
N GLN A 56 2.52 -13.60 19.64
CA GLN A 56 3.73 -14.38 19.91
C GLN A 56 4.58 -14.49 18.64
N LYS A 57 4.01 -14.99 17.54
CA LYS A 57 4.72 -15.15 16.27
C LYS A 57 5.27 -13.82 15.75
N LEU A 58 4.50 -12.74 15.87
CA LEU A 58 4.92 -11.42 15.43
C LEU A 58 6.12 -10.88 16.25
N ASN A 59 6.13 -11.11 17.56
CA ASN A 59 7.28 -10.75 18.40
C ASN A 59 8.51 -11.64 18.11
N GLU A 60 8.34 -12.93 17.79
CA GLU A 60 9.45 -13.79 17.37
C GLU A 60 10.12 -13.31 16.07
N GLU A 61 9.32 -12.88 15.08
CA GLU A 61 9.86 -12.29 13.85
C GLU A 61 10.49 -10.90 14.09
N TYR A 62 9.93 -10.12 15.01
CA TYR A 62 10.51 -8.84 15.42
C TYR A 62 11.87 -9.02 16.11
N GLU A 63 12.01 -10.01 17.00
CA GLU A 63 13.29 -10.32 17.65
C GLU A 63 14.37 -10.67 16.61
N LYS A 64 14.04 -11.50 15.61
CA LYS A 64 14.97 -11.82 14.50
C LYS A 64 15.37 -10.58 13.70
N PHE A 65 14.43 -9.67 13.45
CA PHE A 65 14.71 -8.40 12.77
C PHE A 65 15.65 -7.51 13.59
N VAL A 66 15.49 -7.47 14.91
CA VAL A 66 16.42 -6.73 15.79
C VAL A 66 17.80 -7.39 15.80
N GLU A 67 17.85 -8.73 15.83
CA GLU A 67 19.11 -9.50 15.84
C GLU A 67 19.87 -9.45 14.52
N SER A 68 19.19 -9.30 13.38
CA SER A 68 19.85 -9.18 12.07
C SER A 68 20.73 -7.94 11.98
N ASN A 69 20.49 -6.94 12.84
CA ASN A 69 21.16 -5.64 12.85
C ASN A 69 21.18 -5.00 11.44
N GLU A 70 20.13 -5.27 10.66
CA GLU A 70 19.91 -4.61 9.38
C GLU A 70 19.67 -3.12 9.62
N GLU A 71 20.37 -2.27 8.85
CA GLU A 71 20.08 -0.84 8.87
C GLU A 71 18.67 -0.60 8.33
N TYR A 72 17.82 -0.01 9.17
CA TYR A 72 16.48 0.42 8.78
C TYR A 72 16.31 1.90 9.12
N ILE A 73 15.49 2.58 8.31
CA ILE A 73 15.13 3.98 8.52
C ILE A 73 13.77 4.01 9.22
N ASP A 74 13.75 4.54 10.44
CA ASP A 74 12.51 4.89 11.12
C ASP A 74 12.03 6.24 10.57
N TRP A 75 11.22 6.19 9.50
CA TRP A 75 10.76 7.38 8.79
C TRP A 75 10.09 8.41 9.70
N ARG A 76 9.47 8.01 10.81
CA ARG A 76 8.87 8.94 11.81
C ARG A 76 9.88 9.89 12.46
N LYS A 77 11.17 9.57 12.39
CA LYS A 77 12.27 10.39 12.93
C LYS A 77 12.99 11.21 11.85
N GLU A 78 12.61 11.02 10.59
CA GLU A 78 13.14 11.76 9.46
C GLU A 78 12.36 13.04 9.21
N ARG A 79 12.89 13.90 8.33
CA ARG A 79 12.18 15.08 7.84
C ARG A 79 11.14 14.69 6.79
N PRO A 80 9.97 15.37 6.75
CA PRO A 80 8.97 15.14 5.71
C PRO A 80 9.55 15.17 4.29
N VAL A 81 10.40 16.15 3.94
CA VAL A 81 11.08 16.19 2.63
C VAL A 81 11.85 14.91 2.29
N ASN A 82 12.53 14.28 3.26
CA ASN A 82 13.28 13.04 3.03
C ASN A 82 12.33 11.86 2.74
N LEU A 83 11.21 11.80 3.45
CA LEU A 83 10.19 10.77 3.26
C LEU A 83 9.47 10.96 1.91
N MET A 84 9.06 12.18 1.56
CA MET A 84 8.45 12.49 0.25
C MET A 84 9.38 12.08 -0.89
N LYS A 85 10.68 12.44 -0.81
CA LYS A 85 11.66 12.00 -1.80
C LYS A 85 11.75 10.48 -1.88
N ASN A 86 11.74 9.78 -0.74
CA ASN A 86 11.75 8.32 -0.74
C ASN A 86 10.49 7.74 -1.40
N ILE A 87 9.32 8.29 -1.10
CA ILE A 87 8.04 7.87 -1.69
C ILE A 87 8.10 8.02 -3.22
N VAL A 88 8.56 9.16 -3.73
CA VAL A 88 8.69 9.38 -5.18
C VAL A 88 9.68 8.40 -5.81
N ASP A 89 10.91 8.34 -5.31
CA ASP A 89 11.99 7.53 -5.89
C ASP A 89 11.71 6.02 -5.85
N THR A 90 10.90 5.56 -4.89
CA THR A 90 10.66 4.13 -4.68
C THR A 90 9.29 3.69 -5.17
N HIS A 91 8.22 4.35 -4.74
CA HIS A 91 6.84 3.91 -4.97
C HIS A 91 6.22 4.56 -6.21
N HIS A 92 6.42 5.86 -6.43
CA HIS A 92 5.83 6.52 -7.60
C HIS A 92 6.49 6.02 -8.89
N ASP A 93 7.82 5.95 -8.90
CA ASP A 93 8.58 5.42 -10.04
C ASP A 93 8.28 3.94 -10.31
N TYR A 94 8.10 3.14 -9.24
CA TYR A 94 7.66 1.74 -9.36
C TYR A 94 6.26 1.65 -9.96
N THR A 95 5.30 2.39 -9.42
CA THR A 95 3.91 2.41 -9.87
C THR A 95 3.81 2.81 -11.34
N LYS A 96 4.44 3.92 -11.75
CA LYS A 96 4.45 4.39 -13.14
C LYS A 96 4.98 3.32 -14.11
N ARG A 97 6.03 2.59 -13.73
CA ARG A 97 6.59 1.50 -14.53
C ARG A 97 5.64 0.30 -14.60
N GLU A 98 5.13 -0.17 -13.46
CA GLU A 98 4.26 -1.33 -13.40
C GLU A 98 2.93 -1.08 -14.13
N LEU A 99 2.34 0.11 -14.01
CA LEU A 99 1.13 0.48 -14.72
C LEU A 99 1.28 0.30 -16.23
N LYS A 100 2.42 0.77 -16.79
CA LYS A 100 2.73 0.64 -18.22
C LYS A 100 2.93 -0.83 -18.64
N GLU A 101 3.65 -1.61 -17.84
CA GLU A 101 3.93 -3.02 -18.16
C GLU A 101 2.67 -3.88 -18.07
N ILE A 102 1.87 -3.71 -17.01
CA ILE A 102 0.62 -4.44 -16.80
C ILE A 102 -0.38 -4.11 -17.91
N ASP A 103 -0.53 -2.86 -18.32
CA ASP A 103 -1.46 -2.45 -19.39
C ASP A 103 -1.19 -3.19 -20.71
N GLY A 104 0.09 -3.26 -21.09
CA GLY A 104 0.52 -3.99 -22.28
C GLY A 104 0.29 -5.51 -22.17
N LEU A 105 0.61 -6.10 -21.01
CA LEU A 105 0.40 -7.52 -20.75
C LEU A 105 -1.09 -7.89 -20.71
N LEU A 106 -1.92 -7.05 -20.10
CA LEU A 106 -3.35 -7.26 -19.94
C LEU A 106 -4.06 -7.24 -21.30
N SER A 107 -3.72 -6.27 -22.15
CA SER A 107 -4.16 -6.22 -23.55
C SER A 107 -3.79 -7.49 -24.33
N LYS A 108 -2.57 -8.00 -24.13
CA LYS A 108 -2.09 -9.22 -24.78
C LYS A 108 -2.87 -10.46 -24.33
N ILE A 109 -3.03 -10.66 -23.02
CA ILE A 109 -3.71 -11.86 -22.52
C ILE A 109 -5.21 -11.83 -22.82
N LEU A 110 -5.84 -10.65 -22.79
CA LEU A 110 -7.24 -10.48 -23.19
C LEU A 110 -7.44 -10.93 -24.64
N LYS A 111 -6.57 -10.48 -25.57
CA LYS A 111 -6.66 -10.87 -26.98
C LYS A 111 -6.47 -12.37 -27.19
N VAL A 112 -5.47 -12.98 -26.56
CA VAL A 112 -5.11 -14.39 -26.77
C VAL A 112 -6.13 -15.34 -26.13
N HIS A 113 -6.63 -14.98 -24.95
CA HIS A 113 -7.48 -15.87 -24.14
C HIS A 113 -8.97 -15.51 -24.16
N PHE A 114 -9.39 -14.56 -25.01
CA PHE A 114 -10.78 -14.09 -25.07
C PHE A 114 -11.80 -15.23 -25.17
N GLY A 115 -11.55 -16.22 -26.02
CA GLY A 115 -12.48 -17.33 -26.25
C GLY A 115 -12.75 -18.23 -25.03
N HIS A 116 -11.85 -18.24 -24.04
CA HIS A 116 -11.96 -19.11 -22.85
C HIS A 116 -12.08 -18.34 -21.53
N HIS A 117 -11.50 -17.14 -21.45
CA HIS A 117 -11.43 -16.32 -20.22
C HIS A 117 -11.89 -14.87 -20.45
N GLY A 118 -12.56 -14.58 -21.57
CA GLY A 118 -12.91 -13.21 -21.96
C GLY A 118 -13.76 -12.44 -20.95
N GLU A 119 -14.74 -13.09 -20.31
CA GLU A 119 -15.60 -12.40 -19.32
C GLU A 119 -14.81 -11.89 -18.11
N GLU A 120 -13.97 -12.74 -17.52
CA GLU A 120 -13.11 -12.37 -16.39
C GLU A 120 -12.07 -11.32 -16.82
N LEU A 121 -11.38 -11.55 -17.94
CA LEU A 121 -10.33 -10.65 -18.41
C LEU A 121 -10.87 -9.26 -18.82
N LEU A 122 -12.11 -9.16 -19.32
CA LEU A 122 -12.75 -7.86 -19.57
C LEU A 122 -13.02 -7.11 -18.25
N LYS A 123 -13.41 -7.81 -17.19
CA LYS A 123 -13.61 -7.21 -15.86
C LYS A 123 -12.28 -6.74 -15.28
N VAL A 124 -11.24 -7.58 -15.33
CA VAL A 124 -9.88 -7.21 -14.90
C VAL A 124 -9.37 -6.01 -15.70
N HIS A 125 -9.52 -6.01 -17.02
CA HIS A 125 -9.12 -4.89 -17.88
C HIS A 125 -9.85 -3.59 -17.52
N ARG A 126 -11.15 -3.65 -17.23
CA ARG A 126 -11.91 -2.47 -16.82
C ARG A 126 -11.43 -1.94 -15.47
N LEU A 127 -11.34 -2.80 -14.46
CA LEU A 127 -10.92 -2.40 -13.11
C LEU A 127 -9.49 -1.86 -13.10
N PHE A 128 -8.56 -2.53 -13.79
CA PHE A 128 -7.19 -2.06 -13.90
C PHE A 128 -7.11 -0.72 -14.65
N GLY A 129 -7.92 -0.51 -15.69
CA GLY A 129 -8.00 0.78 -16.38
C GLY A 129 -8.49 1.91 -15.48
N LEU A 130 -9.45 1.65 -14.60
CA LEU A 130 -9.89 2.62 -13.58
C LEU A 130 -8.78 2.90 -12.58
N LEU A 131 -8.17 1.85 -12.00
CA LEU A 131 -7.05 1.99 -11.06
C LEU A 131 -5.91 2.81 -11.66
N LYS A 132 -5.55 2.55 -12.92
CA LYS A 132 -4.50 3.27 -13.63
C LYS A 132 -4.81 4.77 -13.73
N ILE A 133 -6.04 5.15 -14.08
CA ILE A 133 -6.45 6.55 -14.19
C ILE A 133 -6.35 7.23 -12.82
N GLU A 134 -6.91 6.61 -11.78
CA GLU A 134 -6.89 7.16 -10.42
C GLU A 134 -5.45 7.35 -9.93
N LEU A 135 -4.59 6.33 -10.09
CA LEU A 135 -3.19 6.43 -9.67
C LEU A 135 -2.38 7.44 -10.49
N GLU A 136 -2.54 7.49 -11.82
CA GLU A 136 -1.82 8.47 -12.65
C GLU A 136 -2.19 9.92 -12.28
N GLU A 137 -3.47 10.20 -12.01
CA GLU A 137 -3.92 11.52 -11.54
C GLU A 137 -3.39 11.82 -10.14
N HIS A 138 -3.55 10.88 -9.21
CA HIS A 138 -3.17 10.99 -7.82
C HIS A 138 -1.67 11.31 -7.65
N LEU A 139 -0.77 10.54 -8.29
CA LEU A 139 0.68 10.78 -8.19
C LEU A 139 1.09 12.18 -8.68
N ILE A 140 0.42 12.69 -9.73
CA ILE A 140 0.68 14.04 -10.24
C ILE A 140 0.18 15.09 -9.24
N LYS A 141 -1.00 14.89 -8.65
CA LYS A 141 -1.52 15.83 -7.64
C LYS A 141 -0.59 15.93 -6.44
N GLU A 142 0.00 14.82 -6.01
CA GLU A 142 0.96 14.81 -4.92
C GLU A 142 2.24 15.55 -5.29
N GLU A 143 2.89 15.15 -6.39
CA GLU A 143 4.18 15.70 -6.82
C GLU A 143 4.10 17.20 -7.19
N GLU A 144 3.00 17.65 -7.80
CA GLU A 144 2.86 19.03 -8.29
C GLU A 144 2.09 19.96 -7.35
N ASN A 145 1.33 19.43 -6.38
CA ASN A 145 0.55 20.27 -5.44
C ASN A 145 0.87 19.96 -3.96
N LEU A 146 0.58 18.76 -3.47
CA LEU A 146 0.66 18.46 -2.03
C LEU A 146 2.11 18.55 -1.50
N PHE A 147 3.07 17.90 -2.15
CA PHE A 147 4.46 17.88 -1.70
C PHE A 147 5.11 19.29 -1.73
N PRO A 148 4.93 20.12 -2.77
CA PRO A 148 5.37 21.51 -2.74
C PRO A 148 4.78 22.33 -1.59
N LEU A 149 3.49 22.15 -1.26
CA LEU A 149 2.88 22.82 -0.10
C LEU A 149 3.50 22.38 1.21
N ILE A 150 3.80 21.07 1.37
CA ILE A 150 4.49 20.55 2.54
C ILE A 150 5.90 21.15 2.68
N GLU A 151 6.65 21.25 1.58
CA GLU A 151 7.97 21.91 1.59
C GLU A 151 7.87 23.38 1.98
N GLU A 152 6.88 24.11 1.45
CA GLU A 152 6.62 25.50 1.82
C GLU A 152 6.27 25.63 3.31
N TYR A 153 5.40 24.77 3.83
CA TYR A 153 5.05 24.78 5.25
C TYR A 153 6.25 24.44 6.15
N GLU A 154 7.14 23.52 5.75
CA GLU A 154 8.37 23.23 6.48
C GLU A 154 9.26 24.47 6.64
N LEU A 155 9.33 25.32 5.61
CA LEU A 155 10.16 26.53 5.60
C LEU A 155 9.51 27.72 6.30
N THR A 156 8.20 27.91 6.11
CA THR A 156 7.49 29.13 6.49
C THR A 156 6.73 28.99 7.81
N LYS A 157 6.24 27.78 8.12
CA LYS A 157 5.26 27.52 9.17
C LYS A 157 4.00 28.40 9.04
N ASP A 158 3.60 28.72 7.81
CA ASP A 158 2.38 29.49 7.53
C ASP A 158 1.13 28.62 7.74
N GLU A 159 0.26 29.04 8.67
CA GLU A 159 -1.00 28.37 8.99
C GLU A 159 -2.02 28.37 7.85
N ASN A 160 -1.90 29.28 6.87
CA ASN A 160 -2.75 29.25 5.68
C ASN A 160 -2.33 28.11 4.74
N VAL A 161 -1.02 27.89 4.56
CA VAL A 161 -0.48 26.76 3.80
C VAL A 161 -0.89 25.45 4.47
N LYS A 162 -0.80 25.37 5.81
CA LYS A 162 -1.26 24.19 6.56
C LYS A 162 -2.73 23.84 6.31
N LYS A 163 -3.62 24.83 6.25
CA LYS A 163 -5.04 24.58 5.91
C LYS A 163 -5.25 24.06 4.50
N GLU A 164 -4.42 24.48 3.55
CA GLU A 164 -4.46 23.94 2.19
C GLU A 164 -3.96 22.49 2.17
N ILE A 165 -2.85 22.20 2.87
CA ILE A 165 -2.35 20.82 3.07
C ILE A 165 -3.45 19.93 3.67
N ASP A 166 -4.11 20.35 4.75
CA ASP A 166 -5.16 19.55 5.41
C ASP A 166 -6.33 19.21 4.46
N LYS A 167 -6.66 20.12 3.54
CA LYS A 167 -7.66 19.88 2.50
C LYS A 167 -7.19 18.83 1.50
N PHE A 168 -5.93 18.92 1.05
CA PHE A 168 -5.34 17.95 0.13
C PHE A 168 -5.18 16.56 0.77
N ILE A 169 -4.73 16.48 2.03
CA ILE A 169 -4.62 15.21 2.77
C ILE A 169 -5.96 14.47 2.75
N LYS A 170 -7.06 15.18 3.04
CA LYS A 170 -8.39 14.55 3.02
C LYS A 170 -8.77 14.03 1.63
N GLU A 171 -8.47 14.79 0.57
CA GLU A 171 -8.71 14.35 -0.81
C GLU A 171 -7.87 13.12 -1.15
N THR A 172 -6.60 13.13 -0.76
CA THR A 172 -5.66 12.02 -0.92
C THR A 172 -6.12 10.76 -0.20
N GLU A 173 -6.57 10.85 1.06
CA GLU A 173 -7.11 9.70 1.80
C GLU A 173 -8.36 9.11 1.13
N ASP A 174 -9.26 9.96 0.62
CA ASP A 174 -10.44 9.53 -0.14
C ASP A 174 -10.04 8.83 -1.47
N GLU A 175 -8.94 9.26 -2.11
CA GLU A 175 -8.37 8.61 -3.30
C GLU A 175 -7.73 7.26 -2.96
N HIS A 176 -7.01 7.15 -1.83
CA HIS A 176 -6.44 5.91 -1.33
C HIS A 176 -7.50 4.84 -1.08
N ASP A 177 -8.61 5.22 -0.45
CA ASP A 177 -9.73 4.31 -0.20
C ASP A 177 -10.35 3.78 -1.51
N LYS A 178 -10.52 4.65 -2.51
CA LYS A 178 -11.02 4.23 -3.84
C LYS A 178 -10.07 3.26 -4.53
N ALA A 179 -8.76 3.53 -4.50
CA ALA A 179 -7.76 2.63 -5.07
C ALA A 179 -7.79 1.27 -4.35
N GLY A 180 -7.88 1.28 -3.01
CA GLY A 180 -8.05 0.09 -2.19
C GLY A 180 -9.29 -0.73 -2.55
N ASP A 181 -10.43 -0.08 -2.79
CA ASP A 181 -11.66 -0.77 -3.19
C ASP A 181 -11.57 -1.41 -4.58
N ILE A 182 -10.89 -0.77 -5.53
CA ILE A 182 -10.63 -1.37 -6.84
C ILE A 182 -9.72 -2.59 -6.71
N LEU A 183 -8.67 -2.52 -5.87
CA LEU A 183 -7.75 -3.62 -5.60
C LEU A 183 -8.48 -4.81 -4.95
N LYS A 184 -9.35 -4.57 -3.95
CA LYS A 184 -10.18 -5.63 -3.34
C LYS A 184 -11.05 -6.36 -4.37
N GLU A 185 -11.66 -5.63 -5.30
CA GLU A 185 -12.47 -6.26 -6.36
C GLU A 185 -11.60 -7.01 -7.38
N LEU A 186 -10.42 -6.49 -7.75
CA LEU A 186 -9.44 -7.20 -8.56
C LEU A 186 -9.00 -8.50 -7.88
N GLU A 187 -8.62 -8.44 -6.61
CA GLU A 187 -8.20 -9.59 -5.81
C GLU A 187 -9.29 -10.69 -5.82
N LYS A 188 -10.55 -10.29 -5.59
CA LYS A 188 -11.71 -11.19 -5.59
C LYS A 188 -11.96 -11.85 -6.94
N ILE A 189 -12.02 -11.09 -8.04
CA ILE A 189 -12.32 -11.68 -9.36
C ILE A 189 -11.18 -12.54 -9.90
N THR A 190 -9.95 -12.28 -9.45
CA THR A 190 -8.76 -13.03 -9.84
C THR A 190 -8.43 -14.19 -8.90
N ARG A 191 -9.24 -14.41 -7.86
CA ARG A 191 -9.02 -15.42 -6.80
C ARG A 191 -7.65 -15.24 -6.16
N ASP A 192 -7.40 -14.07 -5.58
CA ASP A 192 -6.13 -13.75 -4.94
C ASP A 192 -4.97 -13.78 -5.96
N PHE A 193 -5.22 -13.16 -7.13
CA PHE A 193 -4.30 -13.09 -8.26
C PHE A 193 -3.78 -14.47 -8.73
N LYS A 194 -4.61 -15.51 -8.61
CA LYS A 194 -4.29 -16.87 -9.07
C LYS A 194 -4.82 -17.09 -10.48
N ALA A 195 -3.87 -17.15 -11.41
CA ALA A 195 -4.16 -17.51 -12.79
C ALA A 195 -4.83 -18.91 -12.86
N PRO A 196 -5.76 -19.14 -13.80
CA PRO A 196 -6.37 -20.44 -14.01
C PRO A 196 -5.36 -21.56 -14.28
N GLU A 197 -5.75 -22.80 -14.01
CA GLU A 197 -4.93 -23.96 -14.38
C GLU A 197 -4.64 -23.98 -15.88
N GLY A 198 -3.39 -24.29 -16.26
CA GLY A 198 -2.96 -24.28 -17.66
C GLY A 198 -2.78 -22.87 -18.26
N ALA A 199 -2.96 -21.79 -17.50
CA ALA A 199 -2.71 -20.44 -17.98
C ALA A 199 -1.26 -20.26 -18.45
N CYS A 200 -1.08 -19.51 -19.54
CA CYS A 200 0.24 -19.27 -20.11
C CYS A 200 1.11 -18.39 -19.20
N THR A 201 2.42 -18.37 -19.44
CA THR A 201 3.37 -17.57 -18.65
C THR A 201 3.04 -16.09 -18.63
N SER A 202 2.56 -15.51 -19.74
CA SER A 202 2.17 -14.09 -19.76
C SER A 202 0.97 -13.82 -18.86
N TYR A 203 0.00 -14.74 -18.76
CA TYR A 203 -1.14 -14.60 -17.86
C TYR A 203 -0.69 -14.58 -16.40
N LYS A 204 0.12 -15.57 -16.00
CA LYS A 204 0.66 -15.66 -14.64
C LYS A 204 1.44 -14.38 -14.28
N LEU A 205 2.32 -13.95 -15.18
CA LEU A 205 3.09 -12.72 -15.02
C LEU A 205 2.20 -11.48 -14.86
N THR A 206 1.11 -11.34 -15.61
CA THR A 206 0.18 -10.20 -15.45
C THR A 206 -0.39 -10.16 -14.04
N TYR A 207 -0.85 -11.30 -13.53
CA TYR A 207 -1.45 -11.36 -12.19
C TYR A 207 -0.41 -11.18 -11.09
N ASP A 208 0.78 -11.76 -11.23
CA ASP A 208 1.89 -11.58 -10.30
C ASP A 208 2.31 -10.10 -10.21
N LYS A 209 2.30 -9.38 -11.34
CA LYS A 209 2.59 -7.94 -11.37
C LYS A 209 1.49 -7.11 -10.71
N ILE A 210 0.21 -7.38 -10.97
CA ILE A 210 -0.88 -6.67 -10.29
C ILE A 210 -0.80 -6.89 -8.77
N HIS A 211 -0.52 -8.11 -8.33
CA HIS A 211 -0.36 -8.44 -6.91
C HIS A 211 0.89 -7.78 -6.29
N SER A 212 1.96 -7.62 -7.07
CA SER A 212 3.16 -6.90 -6.61
C SER A 212 2.90 -5.39 -6.49
N LEU A 213 2.15 -4.83 -7.45
CA LEU A 213 1.67 -3.45 -7.42
C LEU A 213 0.79 -3.20 -6.19
N GLU A 214 -0.17 -4.07 -5.90
CA GLU A 214 -1.02 -3.97 -4.71
C GLU A 214 -0.20 -3.90 -3.42
N LYS A 215 0.77 -4.80 -3.26
CA LYS A 215 1.64 -4.83 -2.08
C LYS A 215 2.48 -3.58 -1.92
N ASP A 216 3.01 -3.05 -3.02
CA ASP A 216 3.79 -1.82 -3.00
C ASP A 216 2.91 -0.62 -2.66
N LEU A 217 1.71 -0.52 -3.25
CA LEU A 217 0.72 0.52 -2.95
C LEU A 217 0.31 0.52 -1.47
N PHE A 218 0.13 -0.63 -0.83
CA PHE A 218 -0.17 -0.66 0.60
C PHE A 218 0.98 -0.10 1.45
N ILE A 219 2.25 -0.32 1.06
CA ILE A 219 3.40 0.26 1.77
C ILE A 219 3.49 1.76 1.50
N HIS A 220 3.28 2.18 0.25
CA HIS A 220 3.23 3.58 -0.18
C HIS A 220 2.17 4.35 0.63
N ILE A 221 0.90 3.94 0.55
CA ILE A 221 -0.22 4.59 1.23
C ILE A 221 0.00 4.63 2.74
N TYR A 222 0.58 3.58 3.33
CA TYR A 222 0.94 3.58 4.75
C TYR A 222 1.96 4.68 5.08
N LYS A 223 3.01 4.86 4.25
CA LYS A 223 4.01 5.91 4.47
C LYS A 223 3.39 7.31 4.40
N GLU A 224 2.35 7.49 3.62
CA GLU A 224 1.62 8.75 3.56
C GLU A 224 0.70 8.91 4.77
N ASN A 225 -0.34 8.07 4.85
CA ASN A 225 -1.41 8.20 5.84
C ASN A 225 -0.90 8.10 7.27
N SER A 226 -0.05 7.11 7.55
CA SER A 226 0.34 6.79 8.93
C SER A 226 1.68 7.40 9.35
N VAL A 227 2.42 8.02 8.43
CA VAL A 227 3.76 8.57 8.73
C VAL A 227 3.88 10.02 8.27
N LEU A 228 3.79 10.31 6.97
CA LEU A 228 3.98 11.65 6.43
C LEU A 228 2.91 12.63 6.96
N PHE A 229 1.64 12.26 6.91
CA PHE A 229 0.54 13.15 7.30
C PHE A 229 0.51 13.41 8.81
N GLU A 230 0.92 12.43 9.63
CA GLU A 230 1.07 12.58 11.08
C GLU A 230 2.27 13.47 11.49
N MET A 231 3.20 13.77 10.57
CA MET A 231 4.30 14.71 10.82
C MET A 231 3.90 16.19 10.67
N LEU A 232 2.74 16.47 10.06
CA LEU A 232 2.33 17.81 9.61
C LEU A 232 1.36 18.46 10.59
#